data_AF-A0A5J6WCW1-F1
#
_entry.id   AF-A0A5J6WCW1-F1
#
_cell.length_a   1.000
_cell.length_b   1.000
_cell.length_c   1.000
_cell.angle_alpha   90.00
_cell.angle_beta   90.00
_cell.angle_gamma   90.00
#
_symmetry.space_group_name_H-M   'P 1'
#
loop_
_entity.id
_entity.type
_entity.pdbx_description
1 polymer ?
#
loop_
_entity_poly.entity_id
_entity_poly.type
_entity_poly.pdbx_seq_one_letter_code
_entity_poly.pdbx_strand_id
1 'polypeptide(L)'
;MSANEILKKYFSNLLLELKELKLVLTIESYELQKEEIRILNVTNPKKDLILESIKNYYKTINAWLKSKNQTLDNLDYLIKEINLLKEEIYTKYQICHQLLQQIINTKRKIPKIKKHQNRIATSNLPIMLDIKI
;
A
#
# COMPACT_ATOMS: atom_id res chain seq x y z
N MET A 1 -21.66 -28.65 16.64
CA MET A 1 -21.63 -27.23 16.27
C MET A 1 -22.87 -26.91 15.45
N SER A 2 -23.64 -25.89 15.84
CA SER A 2 -24.77 -25.41 15.05
C SER A 2 -24.29 -24.65 13.81
N ALA A 3 -25.14 -24.52 12.79
CA ALA A 3 -24.81 -23.75 11.60
C ALA A 3 -24.48 -22.27 11.91
N ASN A 4 -25.13 -21.70 12.94
CA ASN A 4 -24.85 -20.34 13.40
C ASN A 4 -23.47 -20.24 14.08
N GLU A 5 -23.03 -21.26 14.81
CA GLU A 5 -21.67 -21.28 15.40
C GLU A 5 -20.58 -21.36 14.31
N ILE A 6 -20.83 -22.13 13.25
CA ILE A 6 -19.92 -22.22 12.10
C ILE A 6 -19.83 -20.85 11.41
N LEU A 7 -20.97 -20.23 11.12
CA LEU A 7 -21.01 -18.92 10.49
C LEU A 7 -20.33 -17.85 11.35
N LYS A 8 -20.59 -17.85 12.66
CA LYS A 8 -19.91 -16.98 13.62
C LYS A 8 -18.39 -17.14 13.58
N LYS A 9 -17.89 -18.38 13.53
CA LYS A 9 -16.45 -18.66 13.40
C LYS A 9 -15.87 -18.07 12.10
N TYR A 10 -16.57 -18.19 10.97
CA TYR A 10 -16.14 -17.58 9.71
C TYR A 10 -16.11 -16.04 9.78
N PHE A 11 -17.10 -15.40 10.39
CA PHE A 11 -17.09 -13.95 10.61
C PHE A 11 -15.95 -13.52 11.53
N SER A 12 -15.69 -14.25 12.63
CA SER A 12 -14.57 -13.97 13.53
C SER A 12 -13.22 -14.13 12.83
N ASN A 13 -13.05 -15.15 11.98
CA ASN A 13 -11.83 -15.34 11.22
C ASN A 13 -11.63 -14.23 10.17
N LEU A 14 -12.69 -13.85 9.46
CA LEU A 14 -12.65 -12.70 8.53
C LEU A 14 -12.23 -11.41 9.26
N LEU A 15 -12.75 -11.18 10.46
CA LEU A 15 -12.38 -10.04 11.29
C LEU A 15 -10.89 -10.06 11.65
N LEU A 16 -10.31 -11.22 11.96
CA LEU A 16 -8.88 -11.36 12.23
C LEU A 16 -8.02 -11.02 11.02
N GLU A 17 -8.37 -11.54 9.84
CA GLU A 17 -7.66 -11.24 8.58
C GLU A 17 -7.69 -9.74 8.25
N LEU A 18 -8.84 -9.09 8.44
CA LEU A 18 -8.97 -7.64 8.26
C LEU A 18 -8.10 -6.86 9.26
N LYS A 19 -8.04 -7.31 10.54
CA LYS A 19 -7.18 -6.67 11.56
C LYS A 19 -5.71 -6.80 11.17
N GLU A 20 -5.33 -7.96 10.63
CA GLU A 20 -3.97 -8.19 10.14
C GLU A 20 -3.64 -7.31 8.93
N LEU A 21 -4.56 -7.18 7.97
CA LEU A 21 -4.39 -6.27 6.82
C LEU A 21 -4.21 -4.82 7.27
N LYS A 22 -5.02 -4.35 8.22
CA LYS A 22 -4.89 -3.01 8.81
C LYS A 22 -3.53 -2.81 9.46
N LEU A 23 -3.04 -3.80 10.21
CA LEU A 23 -1.73 -3.73 10.85
C LEU A 23 -0.62 -3.62 9.80
N VAL A 24 -0.66 -4.45 8.77
CA VAL A 24 0.33 -4.42 7.67
C VAL A 24 0.34 -3.05 6.99
N LEU A 25 -0.83 -2.50 6.65
CA LEU A 25 -0.93 -1.16 6.07
C LEU A 25 -0.46 -0.05 7.03
N THR A 26 -0.64 -0.24 8.33
CA THR A 26 -0.16 0.73 9.34
C THR A 26 1.36 0.74 9.39
N ILE A 27 2.01 -0.42 9.44
CA ILE A 27 3.47 -0.56 9.39
C ILE A 27 4.01 0.01 8.07
N GLU A 28 3.39 -0.35 6.96
CA GLU A 28 3.76 0.17 5.64
C GLU A 28 3.67 1.69 5.59
N SER A 29 2.57 2.28 6.06
CA SER A 29 2.42 3.75 6.09
C SER A 29 3.51 4.43 6.92
N TYR A 30 3.89 3.83 8.05
CA TYR A 30 4.91 4.38 8.95
C TYR A 30 6.31 4.33 8.33
N GLU A 31 6.67 3.24 7.67
CA GLU A 31 7.96 3.12 6.99
C GLU A 31 8.00 3.96 5.71
N LEU A 32 6.89 4.07 4.96
CA LEU A 32 6.80 4.94 3.79
C LEU A 32 6.92 6.43 4.14
N GLN A 33 6.47 6.85 5.32
CA GLN A 33 6.71 8.22 5.81
C GLN A 33 8.21 8.52 5.99
N LYS A 34 9.04 7.50 6.21
CA LYS A 34 10.51 7.61 6.27
C LYS A 34 11.17 7.40 4.90
N GLU A 35 10.38 7.31 3.83
CA GLU A 35 10.80 6.97 2.48
C GLU A 35 11.42 5.57 2.33
N GLU A 36 11.19 4.67 3.29
CA GLU A 36 11.74 3.31 3.31
C GLU A 36 10.90 2.35 2.44
N ILE A 37 11.05 2.47 1.11
CA ILE A 37 10.27 1.69 0.13
C ILE A 37 10.54 0.17 0.23
N ARG A 38 11.67 -0.25 0.81
CA ARG A 38 12.03 -1.67 0.95
C ARG A 38 11.02 -2.45 1.79
N ILE A 39 10.24 -1.78 2.65
CA ILE A 39 9.15 -2.41 3.42
C ILE A 39 8.15 -3.13 2.51
N LEU A 40 7.91 -2.61 1.30
CA LEU A 40 6.98 -3.18 0.34
C LEU A 40 7.38 -4.58 -0.13
N ASN A 41 8.68 -4.90 -0.13
CA ASN A 41 9.16 -6.24 -0.49
C ASN A 41 8.72 -7.29 0.54
N VAL A 42 8.50 -6.87 1.80
CA VAL A 42 8.05 -7.74 2.89
C VAL A 42 6.52 -7.73 2.98
N THR A 43 5.90 -6.55 2.85
CA THR A 43 4.46 -6.40 3.06
C THR A 43 3.63 -6.84 1.86
N ASN A 44 4.10 -6.69 0.62
CA ASN A 44 3.31 -7.05 -0.57
C ASN A 44 2.94 -8.55 -0.63
N PRO A 45 3.88 -9.51 -0.50
CA PRO A 45 3.51 -10.93 -0.50
C PRO A 45 2.54 -11.29 0.61
N LYS A 46 2.72 -10.66 1.78
CA LYS A 46 1.82 -10.85 2.93
C LYS A 46 0.42 -10.29 2.66
N LYS A 47 0.31 -9.10 2.08
CA LYS A 47 -0.98 -8.50 1.68
C LYS A 47 -1.70 -9.40 0.67
N ASP A 48 -1.00 -9.94 -0.31
CA ASP A 48 -1.61 -10.82 -1.32
C ASP A 48 -2.26 -12.05 -0.70
N LEU A 49 -1.57 -12.72 0.24
CA LEU A 49 -2.10 -13.86 0.98
C LEU A 49 -3.32 -13.50 1.83
N ILE A 50 -3.25 -12.37 2.57
CA ILE A 50 -4.36 -11.90 3.40
C ILE A 50 -5.58 -11.55 2.54
N LEU A 51 -5.37 -10.86 1.41
CA LEU A 51 -6.45 -10.50 0.49
C LEU A 51 -7.12 -11.73 -0.12
N GLU A 52 -6.34 -12.76 -0.47
CA GLU A 52 -6.88 -14.04 -0.91
C GLU A 52 -7.71 -14.72 0.19
N SER A 53 -7.20 -14.75 1.42
CA SER A 53 -7.90 -15.29 2.58
C SER A 53 -9.24 -14.57 2.83
N ILE A 54 -9.23 -13.23 2.86
CA ILE A 54 -10.42 -12.38 3.00
C ILE A 54 -11.45 -12.70 1.90
N LYS A 55 -11.00 -12.79 0.64
CA LYS A 55 -11.87 -13.12 -0.50
C LYS A 55 -12.53 -14.50 -0.32
N ASN A 56 -11.78 -15.48 0.13
CA ASN A 56 -12.28 -16.83 0.40
C ASN A 56 -13.29 -16.85 1.55
N TYR A 57 -13.06 -16.09 2.61
CA TYR A 57 -14.04 -15.93 3.69
C TYR A 57 -15.34 -15.28 3.21
N TYR A 58 -15.28 -14.18 2.46
CA TYR A 58 -16.47 -13.55 1.89
C TYR A 58 -17.25 -14.50 0.98
N LYS A 59 -16.56 -15.24 0.10
CA LYS A 59 -17.18 -16.22 -0.78
C LYS A 59 -17.93 -17.29 0.04
N THR A 60 -17.28 -17.81 1.08
CA THR A 60 -17.83 -18.86 1.94
C THR A 60 -19.04 -18.35 2.71
N ILE A 61 -18.93 -17.21 3.40
CA ILE A 61 -20.03 -16.58 4.14
C ILE A 61 -21.22 -16.33 3.22
N ASN A 62 -21.01 -15.76 2.04
CA ASN A 62 -22.08 -15.48 1.09
C ASN A 62 -22.77 -16.74 0.57
N ALA A 63 -22.01 -17.81 0.30
CA ALA A 63 -22.59 -19.10 -0.11
C ALA A 63 -23.45 -19.70 1.02
N TRP A 64 -22.98 -19.63 2.26
CA TRP A 64 -23.73 -20.09 3.43
C TRP A 64 -25.04 -19.32 3.62
N LEU A 65 -24.99 -17.98 3.58
CA LEU A 65 -26.18 -17.14 3.72
C LEU A 65 -27.25 -17.43 2.67
N LYS A 66 -26.83 -17.64 1.40
CA LYS A 66 -27.75 -18.01 0.31
C LYS A 66 -28.39 -19.39 0.51
N SER A 67 -27.64 -20.35 1.05
CA SER A 67 -28.09 -21.74 1.17
C SER A 67 -29.08 -21.99 2.31
N LYS A 68 -29.12 -21.10 3.32
CA LYS A 68 -29.77 -21.40 4.61
C LYS A 68 -30.96 -20.51 4.96
N ASN A 69 -31.30 -19.47 4.18
CA ASN A 69 -32.29 -18.44 4.56
C ASN A 69 -32.17 -18.06 6.05
N GLN A 70 -30.92 -17.99 6.53
CA GLN A 70 -30.62 -17.89 7.95
C GLN A 70 -30.84 -16.45 8.41
N THR A 71 -31.55 -16.28 9.53
CA THR A 71 -31.55 -15.00 10.24
C THR A 71 -30.16 -14.78 10.84
N LEU A 72 -29.63 -13.57 10.64
CA LEU A 72 -28.31 -13.13 11.14
C LEU A 72 -28.34 -12.80 12.64
N ASP A 73 -29.33 -13.29 13.37
CA ASP A 73 -29.52 -13.01 14.78
C ASP A 73 -28.23 -13.35 15.54
N ASN A 74 -27.70 -12.36 16.27
CA ASN A 74 -26.42 -12.40 17.00
C ASN A 74 -25.12 -12.23 16.19
N LEU A 75 -25.18 -11.79 14.92
CA LEU A 75 -24.00 -11.43 14.12
C LEU A 75 -23.86 -9.93 13.83
N ASP A 76 -24.87 -9.12 14.17
CA ASP A 76 -24.89 -7.67 13.91
C ASP A 76 -23.66 -6.93 14.44
N TYR A 77 -23.20 -7.29 15.64
CA TYR A 77 -21.98 -6.70 16.21
C TYR A 77 -20.76 -6.96 15.33
N LEU A 78 -20.57 -8.21 14.89
CA LEU A 78 -19.44 -8.58 14.03
C LEU A 78 -19.52 -7.91 12.66
N ILE A 79 -20.72 -7.80 12.09
CA ILE A 79 -20.92 -7.11 10.81
C ILE A 79 -20.58 -5.62 10.93
N LYS A 80 -21.02 -4.97 12.01
CA LYS A 80 -20.69 -3.56 12.29
C LYS A 80 -19.18 -3.38 12.48
N GLU A 81 -18.53 -4.25 13.24
CA GLU A 81 -17.07 -4.19 13.46
C GLU A 81 -16.30 -4.39 12.15
N ILE A 82 -16.69 -5.35 11.32
CA ILE A 82 -16.11 -5.59 9.99
C ILE A 82 -16.27 -4.36 9.09
N ASN A 83 -17.46 -3.76 9.05
CA ASN A 83 -17.71 -2.58 8.22
C ASN A 83 -16.85 -1.40 8.65
N LEU A 84 -16.76 -1.12 9.95
CA LEU A 84 -15.88 -0.09 10.47
C LEU A 84 -14.42 -0.35 10.09
N LEU A 85 -13.97 -1.59 10.25
CA LEU A 85 -12.61 -1.99 9.95
C LEU A 85 -12.26 -1.86 8.46
N LYS A 86 -13.21 -2.13 7.55
CA LYS A 86 -13.03 -1.90 6.11
C LYS A 86 -12.76 -0.43 5.79
N GLU A 87 -13.50 0.49 6.41
CA GLU A 87 -13.30 1.93 6.20
C GLU A 87 -11.92 2.39 6.70
N GLU A 88 -11.47 1.86 7.84
CA GLU A 88 -10.14 2.13 8.37
C GLU A 88 -9.03 1.59 7.44
N ILE A 89 -9.19 0.36 6.93
CA ILE A 89 -8.27 -0.25 5.97
C ILE A 89 -8.20 0.59 4.69
N TYR A 90 -9.35 1.01 4.16
CA TYR A 90 -9.43 1.85 2.98
C TYR A 90 -8.69 3.17 3.19
N THR A 91 -8.90 3.82 4.33
CA THR A 91 -8.21 5.06 4.71
C THR A 91 -6.69 4.84 4.76
N LYS A 92 -6.22 3.76 5.38
CA LYS A 92 -4.79 3.44 5.46
C LYS A 92 -4.18 3.15 4.10
N TYR A 93 -4.90 2.44 3.25
CA TYR A 93 -4.49 2.19 1.88
C TYR A 93 -4.32 3.48 1.08
N GLN A 94 -5.28 4.41 1.18
CA GLN A 94 -5.20 5.72 0.52
C GLN A 94 -3.96 6.51 0.97
N ILE A 95 -3.65 6.49 2.27
CA ILE A 95 -2.44 7.12 2.81
C ILE A 95 -1.18 6.52 2.20
N CYS A 96 -1.06 5.18 2.18
CA CYS A 96 0.10 4.51 1.60
C CYS A 96 0.26 4.88 0.11
N HIS A 97 -0.84 4.88 -0.65
CA HIS A 97 -0.83 5.26 -2.06
C HIS A 97 -0.34 6.72 -2.25
N GLN A 98 -0.85 7.66 -1.47
CA GLN A 98 -0.44 9.07 -1.53
C GLN A 98 1.06 9.24 -1.22
N LEU A 99 1.57 8.57 -0.19
CA LEU A 99 3.00 8.59 0.17
C LEU A 99 3.87 8.05 -0.97
N LEU A 100 3.47 6.94 -1.59
CA LEU A 100 4.20 6.38 -2.74
C LEU A 100 4.23 7.35 -3.92
N GLN A 101 3.10 8.00 -4.24
CA GLN A 101 3.05 9.01 -5.28
C GLN A 101 3.99 10.19 -4.97
N GLN A 102 4.03 10.65 -3.72
CA GLN A 102 4.94 11.71 -3.29
C GLN A 102 6.40 11.30 -3.48
N ILE A 103 6.80 10.11 -2.99
CA ILE A 103 8.18 9.62 -3.12
C ILE A 103 8.59 9.50 -4.60
N ILE A 104 7.72 8.95 -5.45
CA ILE A 104 7.98 8.82 -6.90
C ILE A 104 8.16 10.21 -7.54
N ASN A 105 7.28 11.15 -7.21
CA ASN A 105 7.32 12.50 -7.77
C ASN A 105 8.56 13.28 -7.31
N THR A 106 8.97 13.13 -6.06
CA THR A 106 10.22 13.73 -5.54
C THR A 106 11.43 13.15 -6.27
N LYS A 107 11.52 11.82 -6.43
CA LYS A 107 12.63 11.18 -7.16
C LYS A 107 12.69 11.56 -8.63
N ARG A 108 11.55 11.81 -9.29
CA ARG A 108 11.48 12.32 -10.67
C ARG A 108 11.92 13.77 -10.81
N LYS A 109 11.69 14.59 -9.78
CA LYS A 109 12.03 16.02 -9.78
C LYS A 109 13.51 16.30 -9.50
N ILE A 110 14.29 15.33 -9.04
CA ILE A 110 15.76 15.46 -8.97
C ILE A 110 16.24 15.61 -10.42
N PRO A 111 16.68 16.80 -10.85
CA PRO A 111 17.16 16.99 -12.21
C PRO A 111 18.35 16.06 -12.37
N LYS A 112 18.34 15.20 -13.40
CA LYS A 112 19.56 14.55 -13.87
C LYS A 112 20.58 15.67 -14.00
N ILE A 113 21.61 15.69 -13.15
CA ILE A 113 22.72 16.63 -13.26
C ILE A 113 23.14 16.55 -14.72
N LYS A 114 22.82 17.58 -15.51
CA LYS A 114 23.31 17.68 -16.87
C LYS A 114 24.81 17.71 -16.66
N LYS A 115 25.52 16.64 -17.03
CA LYS A 115 26.97 16.67 -17.15
C LYS A 115 27.27 17.99 -17.83
N HIS A 116 27.91 18.92 -17.14
CA HIS A 116 28.55 20.05 -17.80
C HIS A 116 29.57 19.38 -18.72
N GLN A 117 29.16 19.15 -19.97
CA GLN A 117 30.10 18.97 -21.05
C GLN A 117 30.87 20.28 -21.05
N ASN A 118 32.08 20.25 -20.47
CA ASN A 118 33.10 21.23 -20.71
C ASN A 118 33.24 21.35 -22.23
N ARG A 119 32.50 22.30 -22.82
CA ARG A 119 32.80 22.80 -24.15
C ARG A 119 34.11 23.55 -23.98
N ILE A 120 35.22 22.86 -24.20
CA ILE A 120 36.46 23.50 -24.61
C ILE A 120 36.11 24.17 -25.94
N ALA A 121 35.75 25.45 -25.87
CA ALA A 121 35.65 26.29 -27.04
C ALA A 121 37.09 26.58 -27.47
N THR A 122 37.61 25.77 -28.40
CA THR A 122 38.76 26.13 -29.20
C THR A 122 38.37 27.30 -30.10
N SER A 123 38.41 28.51 -29.58
CA SER A 123 38.50 29.71 -30.42
C SER A 123 39.96 29.94 -30.74
N ASN A 124 40.36 29.54 -31.94
CA ASN A 124 41.56 30.06 -32.59
C ASN A 124 41.36 31.58 -32.77
N LEU A 125 41.81 32.36 -31.81
CA LEU A 125 42.07 33.79 -31.96
C LEU A 125 43.59 33.96 -31.99
N PRO A 126 44.17 34.60 -33.02
CA PRO A 126 45.59 34.92 -33.01
C PRO A 126 45.86 35.91 -31.88
N ILE A 127 46.70 35.49 -30.94
CA ILE A 127 47.23 36.35 -29.87
C ILE A 127 48.24 37.30 -30.54
N MET A 128 47.87 38.57 -30.70
CA MET A 128 48.86 39.63 -30.91
C MET A 128 49.62 39.81 -29.60
N LEU A 129 50.87 39.36 -29.57
CA LEU A 129 51.82 39.68 -28.51
C LEU A 129 52.43 41.05 -28.80
N ASP A 130 52.04 42.06 -28.02
CA ASP A 130 52.78 43.31 -27.90
C ASP A 130 54.09 43.00 -27.17
N ILE A 131 55.20 42.91 -27.91
CA ILE A 131 56.53 42.80 -27.33
C ILE A 131 57.20 44.17 -27.44
N LYS A 132 57.37 44.83 -26.28
CA LYS A 132 58.36 45.89 -26.12
C LYS A 132 59.76 45.27 -26.08
N ILE A 133 60.61 45.61 -27.05
CA ILE A 133 62.06 45.81 -26.89
C ILE A 133 62.42 47.07 -27.68
#